data_AF-A0A1R3IRE7-F1
#
_entry.id   AF-A0A1R3IRE7-F1
#
_cell.length_a   1.000
_cell.length_b   1.000
_cell.length_c   1.000
_cell.angle_alpha   90.00
_cell.angle_beta   90.00
_cell.angle_gamma   90.00
#
_symmetry.space_group_name_H-M   'P 1'
#
loop_
_entity.id
_entity.type
_entity.pdbx_description
1 polymer ?
#
loop_
_entity_poly.entity_id
_entity_poly.type
_entity_poly.pdbx_seq_one_letter_code
_entity_poly.pdbx_strand_id
1 'polypeptide(L)'
;MRVAVVQDGSNWSVGQRQLFCLGRALLKKSRILVLDEATASMDNATDSIIQKTIRTEFENCTVITVAHRIPTVMDCNFVLGISDGILVEYDEPMKLMNRKGSLFGQLVKEYWSRSANNDASPEDW
;
A
#
# COMPACT_ATOMS: atom_id res chain seq x y z
N MET A 1 11.46 -26.52 18.00
CA MET A 1 11.92 -27.07 16.70
C MET A 1 12.16 -25.90 15.76
N ARG A 2 13.41 -25.57 15.41
CA ARG A 2 13.69 -24.53 14.41
C ARG A 2 13.75 -25.21 13.04
N VAL A 3 12.74 -24.98 12.21
CA VAL A 3 12.73 -25.47 10.83
C VAL A 3 13.56 -24.49 10.01
N ALA A 4 14.59 -24.98 9.33
CA ALA A 4 15.38 -24.16 8.42
C ALA A 4 14.52 -23.69 7.23
N VAL A 5 14.82 -22.51 6.68
CA VAL A 5 14.18 -22.04 5.45
C VAL A 5 14.65 -22.94 4.32
N VAL A 6 13.71 -23.60 3.63
CA VAL A 6 14.05 -24.48 2.50
C VAL A 6 14.33 -23.65 1.26
N GLN A 7 14.83 -24.30 0.19
CA GLN A 7 15.14 -23.63 -1.07
C GLN A 7 13.96 -22.77 -1.55
N ASP A 8 14.29 -21.54 -1.98
CA ASP A 8 13.37 -20.50 -2.44
C ASP A 8 12.29 -20.08 -1.42
N GLY A 9 12.44 -20.47 -0.14
CA GLY A 9 11.45 -20.19 0.88
C GLY A 9 10.08 -20.81 0.56
N SER A 10 10.06 -21.99 -0.08
CA SER A 10 8.83 -22.68 -0.45
C SER A 10 7.99 -23.14 0.75
N ASN A 11 8.60 -23.22 1.95
CA ASN A 11 7.90 -23.46 3.21
C ASN A 11 7.30 -22.19 3.84
N TRP A 12 7.40 -21.02 3.21
CA TRP A 12 6.80 -19.77 3.66
C TRP A 12 5.60 -19.38 2.80
N SER A 13 4.64 -18.70 3.41
CA SER A 13 3.58 -18.01 2.68
C SER A 13 4.15 -16.84 1.87
N VAL A 14 3.38 -16.36 0.89
CA VAL A 14 3.76 -15.16 0.11
C VAL A 14 3.95 -13.95 1.04
N GLY A 15 3.04 -13.73 1.99
CA GLY A 15 3.14 -12.63 2.96
C GLY A 15 4.36 -12.75 3.88
N GLN A 16 4.75 -13.96 4.30
CA GLN A 16 5.99 -14.17 5.08
C GLN A 16 7.24 -13.82 4.27
N ARG A 17 7.29 -14.20 2.98
CA ARG A 17 8.38 -13.80 2.08
C ARG A 17 8.41 -12.29 1.88
N GLN A 18 7.26 -11.63 1.72
CA GLN A 18 7.18 -10.17 1.61
C GLN A 18 7.69 -9.45 2.85
N LEU A 19 7.26 -9.89 4.05
CA LEU A 19 7.76 -9.36 5.33
C LEU A 19 9.28 -9.50 5.46
N PHE A 20 9.83 -10.65 5.09
CA PHE A 20 11.27 -10.86 5.13
C PHE A 20 12.01 -9.93 4.16
N CYS A 21 11.49 -9.74 2.94
CA CYS A 21 12.03 -8.78 1.98
C CYS A 21 11.97 -7.34 2.51
N LEU A 22 10.88 -6.94 3.14
CA LEU A 22 10.75 -5.64 3.79
C LEU A 22 11.80 -5.48 4.91
N GLY A 23 11.98 -6.50 5.75
CA GLY A 23 13.02 -6.53 6.78
C GLY A 23 14.42 -6.32 6.20
N ARG A 24 14.73 -6.94 5.05
CA ARG A 24 15.99 -6.71 4.35
C ARG A 24 16.12 -5.27 3.83
N ALA A 25 15.04 -4.68 3.33
CA ALA A 25 15.02 -3.29 2.85
C ALA A 25 15.28 -2.30 3.99
N LEU A 26 14.67 -2.52 5.17
CA LEU A 26 14.89 -1.75 6.39
C LEU A 26 16.36 -1.76 6.81
N LEU A 27 16.99 -2.94 6.84
CA LEU A 27 18.40 -3.08 7.21
C LEU A 27 19.36 -2.39 6.22
N LYS A 28 18.97 -2.27 4.95
CA LYS A 28 19.82 -1.66 3.92
C LYS A 28 19.96 -0.14 4.05
N LYS A 29 19.04 0.54 4.76
CA LYS A 29 19.04 2.01 4.94
C LYS A 29 19.21 2.79 3.61
N SER A 30 18.43 2.42 2.60
CA SER A 30 18.53 3.03 1.26
C SER A 30 17.95 4.45 1.26
N ARG A 31 18.57 5.39 0.52
CA ARG A 31 18.04 6.77 0.37
C ARG A 31 16.75 6.84 -0.45
N ILE A 32 16.53 5.85 -1.32
CA ILE A 32 15.33 5.69 -2.14
C ILE A 32 14.80 4.29 -1.92
N LEU A 33 13.52 4.19 -1.57
CA LEU A 33 12.78 2.94 -1.38
C LEU A 33 11.66 2.88 -2.42
N VAL A 34 11.60 1.77 -3.16
CA VAL A 34 10.52 1.49 -4.10
C VAL A 34 9.71 0.32 -3.58
N LEU A 35 8.40 0.52 -3.41
CA LEU A 35 7.46 -0.47 -2.92
C LEU A 35 6.47 -0.78 -4.04
N ASP A 36 6.61 -1.94 -4.66
CA ASP A 36 5.72 -2.42 -5.71
C ASP A 36 4.78 -3.46 -5.11
N GLU A 37 3.53 -3.08 -4.84
CA GLU A 37 2.51 -3.95 -4.23
C GLU A 37 2.97 -4.70 -2.97
N ALA A 38 3.89 -4.09 -2.21
CA ALA A 38 4.65 -4.78 -1.17
C ALA A 38 3.79 -5.37 -0.02
N THR A 39 2.53 -4.92 0.10
CA THR A 39 1.58 -5.36 1.14
C THR A 39 0.32 -6.04 0.59
N ALA A 40 0.26 -6.32 -0.71
CA ALA A 40 -0.95 -6.86 -1.36
C ALA A 40 -1.38 -8.24 -0.86
N SER A 41 -0.46 -9.05 -0.31
CA SER A 41 -0.78 -10.41 0.18
C SER A 41 -1.01 -10.49 1.70
N MET A 42 -1.18 -9.34 2.35
CA MET A 42 -1.20 -9.22 3.81
C MET A 42 -2.58 -8.83 4.32
N ASP A 43 -2.92 -9.27 5.53
CA ASP A 43 -4.15 -8.84 6.20
C ASP A 43 -4.07 -7.37 6.63
N ASN A 44 -5.23 -6.76 6.91
CA ASN A 44 -5.34 -5.34 7.23
C ASN A 44 -4.57 -4.92 8.49
N ALA A 45 -4.51 -5.77 9.50
CA ALA A 45 -3.80 -5.44 10.75
C ALA A 45 -2.29 -5.44 10.50
N THR A 46 -1.78 -6.44 9.78
CA THR A 46 -0.36 -6.52 9.44
C THR A 46 0.07 -5.41 8.47
N ASP A 47 -0.74 -5.09 7.45
CA ASP A 47 -0.46 -3.96 6.54
C ASP A 47 -0.36 -2.65 7.31
N SER A 48 -1.27 -2.38 8.25
CA SER A 48 -1.24 -1.16 9.07
C SER A 48 0.07 -1.03 9.87
N ILE A 49 0.58 -2.13 10.43
CA ILE A 49 1.86 -2.17 11.14
C ILE A 49 3.02 -1.88 10.19
N ILE A 50 2.99 -2.45 8.99
CA ILE A 50 4.01 -2.26 7.96
C ILE A 50 4.05 -0.82 7.47
N GLN A 51 2.90 -0.24 7.13
CA GLN A 51 2.82 1.16 6.70
C GLN A 51 3.38 2.11 7.76
N LYS A 52 3.01 1.88 9.03
CA LYS A 52 3.56 2.64 10.15
C LYS A 52 5.08 2.50 10.25
N THR A 53 5.60 1.27 10.13
CA THR A 53 7.04 1.00 10.20
C THR A 53 7.78 1.67 9.06
N ILE A 54 7.24 1.60 7.83
CA ILE A 54 7.85 2.26 6.67
C ILE A 54 7.92 3.77 6.91
N ARG A 55 6.83 4.37 7.39
CA ARG A 55 6.75 5.80 7.66
C ARG A 55 7.78 6.26 8.71
N THR A 56 7.99 5.48 9.77
CA THR A 56 8.93 5.85 10.84
C THR A 56 10.38 5.58 10.46
N GLU A 57 10.67 4.43 9.86
CA GLU A 57 12.05 4.01 9.58
C GLU A 57 12.62 4.69 8.32
N PHE A 58 11.75 5.12 7.41
CA PHE A 58 12.13 5.80 6.15
C PHE A 58 11.72 7.28 6.11
N GLU A 59 11.48 7.93 7.24
CA GLU A 59 11.11 9.36 7.32
C GLU A 59 12.06 10.27 6.52
N ASN A 60 13.36 9.94 6.50
CA ASN A 60 14.40 10.70 5.81
C ASN A 60 14.75 10.15 4.41
N CYS A 61 13.93 9.27 3.85
CA CYS A 61 14.15 8.63 2.56
C CYS A 61 13.03 8.99 1.58
N THR A 62 13.33 8.95 0.28
CA THR A 62 12.28 9.05 -0.74
C THR A 62 11.62 7.69 -0.90
N VAL A 63 10.33 7.61 -0.61
CA VAL A 63 9.53 6.39 -0.79
C VAL A 63 8.63 6.55 -2.02
N ILE A 64 8.74 5.62 -2.96
CA ILE A 64 7.88 5.52 -4.15
C ILE A 64 7.07 4.25 -3.98
N THR A 65 5.74 4.39 -3.90
CA THR A 65 4.85 3.26 -3.69
C THR A 65 3.87 3.12 -4.85
N VAL A 66 3.79 1.92 -5.41
CA VAL A 66 2.71 1.49 -6.30
C VAL A 66 1.72 0.71 -5.44
N ALA A 67 0.49 1.23 -5.32
CA ALA A 67 -0.53 0.64 -4.46
C ALA A 67 -1.91 0.68 -5.10
N HIS A 68 -2.65 -0.41 -4.90
CA HIS A 68 -4.07 -0.52 -5.23
C HIS A 68 -4.99 -0.20 -4.03
N ARG A 69 -4.42 -0.02 -2.84
CA ARG A 69 -5.16 0.31 -1.62
C ARG A 69 -5.27 1.81 -1.44
N ILE A 70 -6.50 2.34 -1.47
CA ILE A 70 -6.75 3.77 -1.25
C ILE A 70 -6.18 4.29 0.08
N PRO A 71 -6.30 3.60 1.23
CA PRO A 71 -5.71 4.08 2.48
C PRO A 71 -4.20 4.34 2.41
N THR A 72 -3.46 3.47 1.71
CA THR A 72 -2.01 3.63 1.49
C THR A 72 -1.71 4.88 0.66
N VAL A 73 -2.47 5.10 -0.42
CA VAL A 73 -2.27 6.25 -1.32
C VAL A 73 -2.68 7.57 -0.64
N MET A 74 -3.72 7.54 0.20
CA MET A 74 -4.19 8.70 0.96
C MET A 74 -3.18 9.23 1.98
N ASP A 75 -2.32 8.36 2.53
CA ASP A 75 -1.29 8.73 3.50
C ASP A 75 0.02 9.24 2.84
N CYS A 76 0.07 9.26 1.49
CA CYS A 76 1.23 9.75 0.74
C CYS A 76 1.28 11.29 0.66
N ASN A 77 2.48 11.84 0.50
CA ASN A 77 2.63 13.29 0.32
C ASN A 77 2.12 13.76 -1.05
N PHE A 78 2.36 12.97 -2.09
CA PHE A 78 1.91 13.23 -3.45
C PHE A 78 1.37 11.95 -4.08
N VAL A 79 0.43 12.11 -5.00
CA VAL A 79 -0.17 11.01 -5.76
C VAL A 79 0.06 11.27 -7.25
N LEU A 80 0.51 10.25 -7.96
CA LEU A 80 0.62 10.25 -9.41
C LEU A 80 -0.47 9.34 -9.99
N GLY A 81 -1.41 9.91 -10.73
CA GLY A 81 -2.39 9.15 -11.50
C GLY A 81 -1.86 8.88 -12.90
N ILE A 82 -1.85 7.61 -13.31
CA ILE A 82 -1.39 7.18 -14.64
C ILE A 82 -2.56 6.48 -15.35
N SER A 83 -2.80 6.85 -16.61
CA SER A 83 -3.73 6.15 -17.52
C SER A 83 -3.04 5.94 -18.86
N ASP A 84 -3.17 4.74 -19.44
CA ASP A 84 -2.64 4.42 -20.77
C ASP A 84 -1.15 4.75 -20.94
N GLY A 85 -0.37 4.56 -19.87
CA GLY A 85 1.07 4.84 -19.84
C GLY A 85 1.42 6.33 -19.75
N ILE A 86 0.45 7.22 -19.53
CA ILE A 86 0.62 8.68 -19.46
C ILE A 86 0.27 9.18 -18.06
N LEU A 87 1.07 10.11 -17.54
CA LEU A 87 0.75 10.85 -16.31
C LEU A 87 -0.46 11.77 -16.56
N VAL A 88 -1.60 11.47 -15.92
CA VAL A 88 -2.84 12.24 -16.08
C VAL A 88 -3.06 13.25 -14.96
N GLU A 89 -2.52 12.99 -13.77
CA GLU A 89 -2.59 13.92 -12.64
C GLU A 89 -1.43 13.72 -11.66
N TYR A 90 -1.06 14.81 -10.99
CA TYR A 90 -0.02 14.83 -9.96
C TYR A 90 -0.30 15.98 -9.01
N ASP A 91 -0.60 15.66 -7.74
CA ASP A 91 -0.72 16.65 -6.66
C ASP A 91 -0.81 15.94 -5.30
N GLU A 92 -0.97 16.71 -4.22
CA GLU A 92 -1.35 16.18 -2.90
C GLU A 92 -2.72 15.47 -2.96
N PRO A 93 -2.93 14.37 -2.20
CA PRO A 93 -4.19 13.61 -2.21
C PRO A 93 -5.43 14.50 -2.02
N MET A 94 -5.38 15.43 -1.06
CA MET A 94 -6.50 16.32 -0.75
C MET A 94 -6.85 17.27 -1.90
N LYS A 95 -5.85 17.75 -2.65
CA LYS A 95 -6.07 18.62 -3.81
C LYS A 95 -6.67 17.84 -4.97
N LEU A 96 -6.16 16.63 -5.22
CA LEU A 96 -6.72 15.75 -6.24
C LEU A 96 -8.17 15.36 -5.94
N MET A 97 -8.53 15.06 -4.69
CA MET A 97 -9.92 14.74 -4.33
C MET A 97 -10.90 15.90 -4.56
N ASN A 98 -10.47 17.14 -4.33
CA ASN A 98 -11.30 18.33 -4.52
C ASN A 98 -11.38 18.80 -5.98
N ARG A 99 -10.53 18.25 -6.86
CA ARG A 99 -10.50 18.59 -8.27
C ARG A 99 -11.65 17.91 -9.01
N LYS A 100 -12.47 18.70 -9.70
CA LYS A 100 -13.53 18.17 -10.58
C LYS A 100 -12.93 17.30 -11.69
N GLY A 101 -13.48 16.09 -11.86
CA GLY A 101 -13.02 15.15 -12.88
C GLY A 101 -11.71 14.43 -12.57
N SER A 102 -11.18 14.57 -11.35
CA SER A 102 -9.99 13.85 -10.88
C SER A 102 -10.15 12.34 -10.99
N LEU A 103 -9.12 11.66 -11.48
CA LEU A 103 -9.08 10.18 -11.54
C LEU A 103 -9.01 9.62 -10.13
N PHE A 104 -8.12 10.16 -9.30
CA PHE A 104 -7.96 9.78 -7.91
C PHE A 104 -9.25 9.98 -7.14
N GLY A 105 -9.94 11.12 -7.32
CA GLY A 105 -11.23 11.37 -6.68
C GLY A 105 -12.29 10.33 -7.06
N GLN A 106 -12.30 9.82 -8.29
CA GLN A 106 -13.20 8.75 -8.73
C GLN A 106 -12.87 7.41 -8.09
N LEU A 107 -11.59 7.00 -8.09
CA LEU A 107 -11.11 5.77 -7.47
C LEU A 107 -11.43 5.73 -5.97
N VAL A 108 -11.21 6.86 -5.32
CA VAL A 108 -11.47 7.08 -3.90
C VAL A 108 -12.99 6.95 -3.60
N LYS A 109 -13.85 7.57 -4.40
CA LYS A 109 -15.32 7.45 -4.28
C LYS A 109 -15.79 5.99 -4.47
N GLU A 110 -15.23 5.29 -5.44
CA GLU A 110 -15.54 3.89 -5.70
C GLU A 110 -15.14 2.99 -4.52
N TYR A 111 -13.94 3.19 -3.96
CA TYR A 111 -13.45 2.46 -2.80
C TYR A 111 -14.39 2.55 -1.60
N TRP A 112 -14.88 3.76 -1.26
CA TRP A 112 -15.82 3.94 -0.15
C TRP A 112 -17.20 3.37 -0.45
N SER A 113 -17.65 3.43 -1.70
CA SER A 113 -18.93 2.84 -2.09
C SER A 113 -18.91 1.32 -1.94
N ARG A 114 -17.79 0.67 -2.28
CA ARG A 114 -17.57 -0.77 -2.06
C ARG A 114 -17.44 -1.13 -0.58
N SER A 115 -16.75 -0.29 0.20
CA SER A 115 -16.58 -0.52 1.65
C SER A 115 -17.92 -0.40 2.39
N ALA A 116 -18.73 0.61 2.09
CA ALA A 116 -20.05 0.79 2.68
C ALA A 116 -21.04 -0.35 2.34
N ASN A 117 -20.92 -0.95 1.14
CA ASN A 117 -21.70 -2.11 0.76
C ASN A 117 -21.24 -3.41 1.46
N ASN A 118 -19.98 -3.49 1.90
CA ASN A 118 -19.45 -4.64 2.62
C ASN A 118 -19.78 -4.62 4.12
N ASP A 119 -20.06 -3.43 4.69
CA ASP A 119 -20.57 -3.27 6.05
C ASP A 119 -22.10 -3.45 6.14
N ALA A 120 -22.77 -3.72 5.02
CA ALA A 120 -24.18 -4.09 4.96
C ALA A 120 -24.33 -5.62 4.83
N SER A 121 -23.91 -6.36 5.87
CA SER A 121 -24.46 -7.70 6.12
C SER A 121 -25.74 -7.57 6.94
N PRO A 122 -26.94 -7.87 6.39
CA PRO A 122 -28.16 -7.93 7.16
C PRO A 122 -28.27 -9.29 7.88
N GLU A 123 -27.60 -9.47 9.01
CA GLU A 123 -27.94 -10.52 9.98
C GLU A 123 -27.69 -10.02 11.41
N ASP A 124 -28.76 -9.55 12.05
CA ASP A 124 -29.04 -9.69 13.50
C ASP A 124 -30.51 -9.27 13.75
N TRP A 125 -31.43 -10.21 13.49
CA TRP A 125 -32.64 -10.48 14.29
C TRP A 125 -32.54 -11.92 14.77
#